data_AF-A0A538LX93-F1
#
_entry.id   AF-A0A538LX93-F1
#
_cell.length_a   1.000
_cell.length_b   1.000
_cell.length_c   1.000
_cell.angle_alpha   90.00
_cell.angle_beta   90.00
_cell.angle_gamma   90.00
#
_symmetry.space_group_name_H-M   'P 1'
#
loop_
_entity.id
_entity.type
_entity.pdbx_description
1 polymer ?
#
loop_
_entity_poly.entity_id
_entity_poly.type
_entity_poly.pdbx_seq_one_letter_code
_entity_poly.pdbx_strand_id
1 'polypeptide(L)'
;MDRAKNLRNLAIVLLIAAAVFAIPGGGRAAKTFEAALFVVFGVAIGYLGLRMYREYRINLYGLGDRFRALLYGAIAVAGFAVLAQKRMWQTSLGELVWFVLVGLVVYAVLAVIRHARSY
;
A
#
# COMPACT_ATOMS: atom_id res chain seq x y z
N MET A 1 29.00 20.72 -11.10
CA MET A 1 29.13 21.06 -9.66
C MET A 1 28.14 20.28 -8.77
N ASP A 2 27.31 19.41 -9.36
CA ASP A 2 26.21 18.70 -8.67
C ASP A 2 26.63 17.40 -7.99
N ARG A 3 27.66 16.71 -8.51
CA ARG A 3 28.21 15.50 -7.89
C ARG A 3 28.75 15.75 -6.47
N ALA A 4 29.43 16.87 -6.24
CA ALA A 4 29.97 17.22 -4.92
C ALA A 4 28.85 17.51 -3.90
N LYS A 5 27.77 18.16 -4.34
CA LYS A 5 26.56 18.36 -3.51
C LYS A 5 25.88 17.04 -3.18
N ASN A 6 25.73 16.15 -4.16
CA ASN A 6 25.12 14.83 -3.95
C ASN A 6 25.96 13.96 -3.02
N LEU A 7 27.29 13.97 -3.18
CA LEU A 7 28.21 13.24 -2.32
C LEU A 7 28.16 13.75 -0.88
N ARG A 8 28.09 15.08 -0.70
CA ARG A 8 27.92 15.71 0.61
C ARG A 8 26.58 15.35 1.24
N ASN A 9 25.48 15.41 0.49
CA ASN A 9 24.16 15.05 1.00
C ASN A 9 24.11 13.57 1.39
N LEU A 10 24.71 12.69 0.58
CA LEU A 10 24.82 11.27 0.89
C LEU A 10 25.66 11.04 2.16
N ALA A 11 26.79 11.74 2.30
CA ALA A 11 27.62 11.67 3.49
C ALA A 11 26.87 12.13 4.75
N ILE A 12 26.08 13.21 4.67
CA ILE A 12 25.24 13.69 5.77
C ILE A 12 24.21 12.63 6.17
N VAL A 13 23.52 12.03 5.21
CA VAL A 13 22.54 10.96 5.47
C VAL A 13 23.21 9.75 6.13
N LEU A 14 24.38 9.33 5.66
CA LEU A 14 25.13 8.22 6.24
C LEU A 14 25.59 8.51 7.67
N LEU A 15 26.03 9.75 7.94
CA LEU A 15 26.48 10.17 9.26
C LEU A 15 25.32 10.20 10.27
N ILE A 16 24.16 10.71 9.85
CA ILE A 16 22.93 10.66 10.65
C ILE A 16 22.51 9.20 10.89
N ALA A 17 22.55 8.34 9.87
CA ALA A 17 22.22 6.93 9.99
C ALA A 17 23.15 6.20 10.98
N ALA A 18 24.46 6.48 10.94
CA ALA A 18 25.44 5.93 11.87
C ALA A 18 25.21 6.42 13.31
N ALA A 19 24.87 7.70 13.49
CA ALA A 19 24.53 8.25 14.79
C ALA A 19 23.27 7.60 15.38
N VAL A 20 22.23 7.40 14.56
CA VAL A 20 21.00 6.69 14.97
C VAL A 20 21.30 5.24 15.34
N PHE A 21 22.19 4.56 14.60
CA PHE A 21 22.59 3.19 14.92
C PHE A 21 23.37 3.10 16.25
N ALA A 22 24.22 4.08 16.55
CA ALA A 22 25.02 4.12 17.77
C ALA A 22 24.21 4.48 19.03
N ILE A 23 23.04 5.13 18.89
CA ILE A 23 22.17 5.46 20.03
C ILE A 23 21.44 4.20 20.54
N PRO A 24 21.58 3.82 21.82
CA PRO A 24 20.81 2.72 22.40
C PRO A 24 19.32 3.08 22.36
N GLY A 25 18.57 2.38 21.50
CA GLY A 25 17.16 2.68 21.22
C GLY A 25 16.86 3.19 19.81
N GLY A 26 17.87 3.50 18.98
CA GLY A 26 17.68 3.96 17.60
C GLY A 26 16.94 2.96 16.71
N GLY A 27 17.23 1.66 16.86
CA GLY A 27 16.47 0.61 16.19
C GLY A 27 15.00 0.51 16.63
N ARG A 28 14.69 0.93 17.87
CA ARG A 28 13.33 0.95 18.41
C ARG A 28 12.57 2.17 17.85
N ALA A 29 13.19 3.34 17.85
CA ALA A 29 12.65 4.55 17.24
C ALA A 29 12.39 4.38 15.73
N ALA A 30 13.32 3.76 15.01
CA ALA A 30 13.17 3.45 13.59
C ALA A 30 11.96 2.54 13.31
N LYS A 31 11.79 1.45 14.09
CA LYS A 31 10.63 0.56 13.96
C LYS A 31 9.30 1.26 14.29
N THR A 32 9.28 2.13 15.30
CA THR A 32 8.07 2.89 15.65
C THR A 32 7.72 3.88 14.54
N PHE A 33 8.72 4.56 13.97
CA PHE A 33 8.51 5.47 12.85
C PHE A 33 8.02 4.73 11.60
N GLU A 34 8.65 3.59 11.26
CA GLU A 34 8.21 2.71 10.17
C GLU A 34 6.76 2.27 10.36
N ALA A 35 6.40 1.80 11.56
CA ALA A 35 5.04 1.39 11.88
C ALA A 35 4.05 2.56 11.76
N ALA A 36 4.39 3.73 12.29
CA ALA A 36 3.55 4.93 12.18
C ALA A 36 3.33 5.34 10.72
N LEU A 37 4.39 5.28 9.89
CA LEU A 37 4.31 5.58 8.46
C LEU A 37 3.36 4.61 7.75
N PHE A 38 3.47 3.31 8.01
CA PHE A 38 2.56 2.30 7.45
C PHE A 38 1.11 2.53 7.86
N VAL A 39 0.86 2.90 9.12
CA VAL A 39 -0.50 3.22 9.60
C VAL A 39 -1.05 4.45 8.86
N VAL A 40 -0.26 5.52 8.76
CA VAL A 40 -0.68 6.75 8.05
C VAL A 40 -0.96 6.45 6.58
N PHE A 41 -0.12 5.69 5.89
CA PHE A 41 -0.38 5.27 4.51
C PHE A 41 -1.63 4.41 4.40
N GLY A 42 -1.82 3.44 5.30
CA GLY A 42 -3.02 2.61 5.33
C GLY A 42 -4.30 3.43 5.51
N VAL A 43 -4.29 4.38 6.44
CA VAL A 43 -5.41 5.31 6.67
C VAL A 43 -5.64 6.21 5.47
N ALA A 44 -4.58 6.75 4.85
CA ALA A 44 -4.70 7.59 3.66
C ALA A 44 -5.29 6.83 2.47
N ILE A 45 -4.89 5.58 2.25
CA ILE A 45 -5.45 4.71 1.20
C ILE A 45 -6.92 4.39 1.51
N GLY A 46 -7.25 4.04 2.75
CA GLY A 46 -8.64 3.81 3.17
C GLY A 46 -9.53 5.04 3.00
N TYR A 47 -9.00 6.22 3.37
CA TYR A 47 -9.69 7.50 3.17
C TYR A 47 -9.86 7.85 1.70
N LEU A 48 -8.84 7.60 0.86
CA LEU A 48 -8.95 7.78 -0.58
C LEU A 48 -10.03 6.86 -1.17
N GLY A 49 -10.09 5.60 -0.73
CA GLY A 49 -11.15 4.67 -1.12
C GLY A 49 -12.54 5.16 -0.71
N LEU A 50 -12.71 5.65 0.52
CA LEU A 50 -13.96 6.24 1.02
C LEU A 50 -14.34 7.51 0.25
N ARG A 51 -13.38 8.37 -0.06
CA ARG A 51 -13.58 9.59 -0.84
C ARG A 51 -14.06 9.24 -2.24
N MET A 52 -13.36 8.34 -2.93
CA MET A 52 -13.75 7.85 -4.25
C MET A 52 -15.14 7.19 -4.21
N TYR A 53 -15.46 6.39 -3.18
CA TYR A 53 -16.79 5.81 -3.01
C TYR A 53 -17.89 6.87 -2.90
N ARG A 54 -17.64 7.96 -2.16
CA ARG A 54 -18.61 9.07 -2.02
C ARG A 54 -18.78 9.85 -3.32
N GLU A 55 -17.68 10.07 -4.04
CA GLU A 55 -17.65 10.86 -5.28
C GLU A 55 -18.30 10.11 -6.45
N TYR A 56 -18.07 8.80 -6.55
CA TYR A 56 -18.64 7.94 -7.60
C TYR A 56 -19.86 7.13 -7.14
N ARG A 57 -20.45 7.45 -5.98
CA ARG A 57 -21.62 6.77 -5.40
C ARG A 57 -22.74 6.57 -6.41
N ILE A 58 -23.06 7.61 -7.19
CA ILE A 58 -24.17 7.62 -8.14
C ILE A 58 -23.88 6.67 -9.31
N ASN A 59 -22.66 6.71 -9.86
CA ASN A 59 -22.18 5.74 -10.85
C ASN A 59 -22.15 4.31 -10.31
N LEU A 60 -21.86 4.15 -9.01
CA LEU A 60 -21.87 2.84 -8.35
C LEU A 60 -23.28 2.24 -8.26
N TYR A 61 -24.35 3.04 -8.19
CA TYR A 61 -25.73 2.52 -8.20
C TYR A 61 -26.17 2.08 -9.60
N GLY A 62 -25.57 2.63 -10.66
CA GLY A 62 -25.75 2.13 -12.04
C GLY A 62 -24.93 0.86 -12.35
N LEU A 63 -23.90 0.59 -11.54
CA LEU A 63 -23.04 -0.58 -11.65
C LEU A 63 -23.77 -1.80 -11.06
N GLY A 64 -24.35 -2.65 -11.91
CA GLY A 64 -25.19 -3.79 -11.50
C GLY A 64 -24.58 -4.66 -10.39
N ASP A 65 -25.45 -5.32 -9.60
CA ASP A 65 -25.10 -5.98 -8.32
C ASP A 65 -23.87 -6.90 -8.35
N ARG A 66 -23.61 -7.55 -9.49
CA ARG A 66 -22.43 -8.43 -9.68
C ARG A 66 -21.10 -7.68 -9.59
N PHE A 67 -20.99 -6.50 -10.18
CA PHE A 67 -19.75 -5.71 -10.15
C PHE A 67 -19.54 -5.00 -8.81
N ARG A 68 -20.63 -4.68 -8.09
CA ARG A 68 -20.56 -4.24 -6.69
C ARG A 68 -19.98 -5.32 -5.78
N ALA A 69 -20.50 -6.55 -5.87
CA ALA A 69 -19.97 -7.67 -5.09
C ALA A 69 -18.48 -7.93 -5.40
N LEU A 70 -18.09 -7.84 -6.68
CA LEU A 70 -16.69 -7.98 -7.10
C LEU A 70 -15.79 -6.89 -6.47
N LEU A 71 -16.24 -5.65 -6.46
CA LEU A 71 -15.48 -4.52 -5.90
C LEU A 71 -15.30 -4.67 -4.37
N TYR A 72 -16.36 -5.02 -3.64
CA TYR A 72 -16.27 -5.24 -2.20
C TYR A 72 -15.42 -6.47 -1.86
N GLY A 73 -15.52 -7.54 -2.65
CA GLY A 73 -14.64 -8.70 -2.54
C GLY A 73 -13.17 -8.34 -2.76
N ALA A 74 -12.87 -7.52 -3.76
CA ALA A 74 -11.51 -7.05 -4.03
C ALA A 74 -10.94 -6.20 -2.88
N ILE A 75 -11.76 -5.34 -2.25
CA ILE A 75 -11.34 -4.55 -1.09
C ILE A 75 -11.05 -5.46 0.12
N ALA A 76 -11.90 -6.44 0.37
CA ALA A 76 -11.68 -7.41 1.45
C ALA A 76 -10.38 -8.21 1.24
N VAL A 77 -10.15 -8.68 0.02
CA VAL A 77 -8.92 -9.41 -0.35
C VAL A 77 -7.69 -8.51 -0.26
N ALA A 78 -7.79 -7.23 -0.65
CA ALA A 78 -6.71 -6.27 -0.51
C ALA A 78 -6.32 -6.06 0.97
N GLY A 79 -7.32 -5.90 1.85
CA GLY A 79 -7.10 -5.81 3.30
C GLY A 79 -6.39 -7.05 3.85
N PHE A 80 -6.85 -8.24 3.45
CA PHE A 80 -6.21 -9.51 3.83
C PHE A 80 -4.77 -9.61 3.32
N ALA A 81 -4.50 -9.23 2.07
CA ALA A 81 -3.15 -9.26 1.51
C ALA A 81 -2.18 -8.36 2.28
N VAL A 82 -2.60 -7.16 2.67
CA VAL A 82 -1.77 -6.23 3.46
C VAL A 82 -1.51 -6.77 4.87
N LEU A 83 -2.55 -7.27 5.55
CA LEU A 83 -2.41 -7.80 6.91
C LEU A 83 -1.59 -9.10 6.96
N ALA A 84 -1.77 -9.98 5.98
CA ALA A 84 -1.07 -11.26 5.90
C ALA A 84 0.36 -11.13 5.37
N GLN A 85 0.75 -9.99 4.79
CA GLN A 85 2.05 -9.78 4.13
C GLN A 85 3.23 -10.24 4.99
N LYS A 86 3.33 -9.76 6.25
CA LYS A 86 4.45 -10.10 7.14
C LYS A 86 4.56 -11.60 7.42
N ARG A 87 3.45 -12.32 7.45
CA ARG A 87 3.42 -13.77 7.71
C ARG A 87 3.64 -14.57 6.43
N MET A 88 3.12 -14.08 5.30
CA MET A 88 3.30 -14.71 3.99
C MET A 88 4.74 -14.62 3.50
N TRP A 89 5.44 -13.52 3.78
CA TRP A 89 6.83 -13.32 3.36
C TRP A 89 7.87 -14.08 4.20
N GLN A 90 7.44 -14.79 5.26
CA GLN A 90 8.31 -15.72 5.98
C GLN A 90 8.51 -17.04 5.22
N THR A 91 7.67 -17.31 4.21
CA THR A 91 7.70 -18.54 3.42
C THR A 91 7.78 -18.16 1.93
N SER A 92 8.68 -18.77 1.18
CA SER A 92 8.83 -18.52 -0.27
C SER A 92 7.53 -18.75 -1.05
N LEU A 93 6.73 -19.74 -0.64
CA LEU A 93 5.41 -20.02 -1.21
C LEU A 93 4.38 -18.92 -0.87
N GLY A 94 4.46 -18.35 0.34
CA GLY A 94 3.57 -17.27 0.76
C GLY A 94 3.82 -15.96 0.01
N GLU A 95 5.07 -15.68 -0.35
CA GLU A 95 5.44 -14.56 -1.21
C GLU A 95 4.78 -14.65 -2.60
N LEU A 96 4.84 -15.81 -3.26
CA LEU A 96 4.16 -16.06 -4.53
C LEU A 96 2.64 -15.88 -4.43
N VAL A 97 2.01 -16.44 -3.38
CA VAL A 97 0.57 -16.30 -3.16
C VAL A 97 0.20 -14.83 -2.94
N TRP A 98 1.03 -14.07 -2.24
CA TRP A 98 0.82 -12.63 -2.02
C TRP A 98 0.81 -11.85 -3.35
N PHE A 99 1.76 -12.13 -4.26
CA PHE A 99 1.78 -11.51 -5.59
C PHE A 99 0.54 -11.86 -6.42
N VAL A 100 0.07 -13.10 -6.36
CA VAL A 100 -1.17 -13.51 -7.03
C VAL A 100 -2.38 -12.75 -6.48
N LEU A 101 -2.48 -12.60 -5.16
CA LEU A 101 -3.57 -11.85 -4.52
C LEU A 101 -3.56 -10.38 -4.92
N VAL A 102 -2.39 -9.74 -4.94
CA VAL A 102 -2.25 -8.35 -5.41
C VAL A 102 -2.64 -8.23 -6.88
N GLY A 103 -2.18 -9.14 -7.73
CA GLY A 103 -2.58 -9.19 -9.14
C GLY A 103 -4.09 -9.33 -9.33
N LEU A 104 -4.75 -10.14 -8.50
CA LEU A 104 -6.20 -10.36 -8.52
C LEU A 104 -6.97 -9.09 -8.11
N VAL A 105 -6.49 -8.37 -7.09
CA VAL A 105 -7.04 -7.08 -6.68
C VAL A 105 -6.91 -6.05 -7.81
N VAL A 106 -5.73 -5.93 -8.42
CA VAL A 106 -5.49 -5.01 -9.54
C VAL A 106 -6.38 -5.37 -10.74
N TYR A 107 -6.49 -6.65 -11.08
CA TYR A 107 -7.36 -7.13 -12.14
C TYR A 107 -8.82 -6.78 -11.89
N ALA A 108 -9.32 -7.00 -10.68
CA ALA A 108 -10.70 -6.67 -10.30
C ALA A 108 -10.98 -5.17 -10.41
N VAL A 109 -10.04 -4.32 -9.97
CA VAL A 109 -10.14 -2.86 -10.12
C VAL A 109 -10.14 -2.45 -11.61
N LEU A 110 -9.25 -3.02 -12.41
CA LEU A 110 -9.19 -2.75 -13.85
C LEU A 110 -10.43 -3.25 -14.60
N ALA A 111 -11.03 -4.36 -14.16
CA ALA A 111 -12.27 -4.89 -14.72
C ALA A 111 -13.44 -3.94 -14.44
N VAL A 112 -13.52 -3.40 -13.22
CA VAL A 112 -14.52 -2.39 -12.84
C VAL A 112 -14.34 -1.11 -13.66
N ILE A 113 -13.10 -0.61 -13.78
CA ILE A 113 -12.81 0.62 -14.55
C ILE A 113 -13.14 0.42 -16.03
N ARG A 114 -12.82 -0.74 -16.61
CA ARG A 114 -13.17 -1.04 -18.02
C ARG A 114 -14.69 -1.06 -18.21
N HIS A 115 -15.41 -1.73 -17.32
CA HIS A 115 -16.87 -1.79 -17.40
C HIS A 115 -17.52 -0.41 -17.26
N ALA A 116 -16.99 0.43 -16.36
CA ALA A 116 -17.47 1.79 -16.15
C ALA A 116 -17.19 2.76 -17.31
N ARG A 117 -16.26 2.44 -18.24
CA ARG A 117 -16.01 3.24 -19.46
C ARG A 117 -16.75 2.74 -20.69
N SER A 118 -17.31 1.53 -20.63
CA SER A 118 -18.04 0.92 -21.75
C SER A 118 -19.52 1.32 -21.79
N TYR A 119 -20.00 2.00 -20.74
CA TYR A 119 -21.29 2.68 -20.67
C TYR A 119 -21.08 4.19 -20.73
#